data_AF-A0A4Y2BAH6-F1
#
_entry.id   AF-A0A4Y2BAH6-F1
#
_cell.length_a   1.000
_cell.length_b   1.000
_cell.length_c   1.000
_cell.angle_alpha   90.00
_cell.angle_beta   90.00
_cell.angle_gamma   90.00
#
_symmetry.space_group_name_H-M   'P 1'
#
loop_
_entity.id
_entity.type
_entity.pdbx_description
1 polymer ?
#
loop_
_entity_poly.entity_id
_entity_poly.type
_entity_poly.pdbx_seq_one_letter_code
_entity_poly.pdbx_strand_id
1 'polypeptide(L)'
;MLAYGAAVWCLDPPVRIKRKLRTIQRPFLLALTGAYRTTATSAVQAILGITPLFLQLQQEARVTAIRRLSIYLPDTLTTLVPEEVEKGETDWAAHPAECPTEEQISLVDGGGITSGTCIYTDGSKTKKV
;
A
#
# COMPACT_ATOMS: atom_id res chain seq x y z
N MET A 1 3.84 -1.43 -0.41
CA MET A 1 4.81 -0.44 -0.94
C MET A 1 5.14 -0.76 -2.40
N LEU A 2 4.48 -0.10 -3.37
CA LEU A 2 4.73 -0.23 -4.82
C LEU A 2 5.95 0.60 -5.30
N ALA A 3 6.72 1.16 -4.37
CA ALA A 3 7.58 2.32 -4.56
C ALA A 3 8.87 2.04 -5.36
N TYR A 4 9.49 0.85 -5.19
CA TYR A 4 10.76 0.56 -5.85
C TYR A 4 10.63 0.49 -7.39
N GLY A 5 9.64 -0.24 -7.89
CA GLY A 5 9.38 -0.33 -9.33
C GLY A 5 8.80 0.96 -9.92
N ALA A 6 8.02 1.72 -9.12
CA ALA A 6 7.47 2.99 -9.54
C ALA A 6 8.55 4.05 -9.80
N ALA A 7 9.62 4.08 -8.99
CA ALA A 7 10.76 4.99 -9.22
C ALA A 7 11.43 4.78 -10.59
N VAL A 8 11.44 3.55 -11.12
CA VAL A 8 12.09 3.23 -12.41
C VAL A 8 11.17 3.54 -13.59
N TRP A 9 9.88 3.27 -13.50
CA TRP A 9 8.95 3.39 -14.64
C TRP A 9 8.02 4.60 -14.61
N CYS A 10 7.88 5.26 -13.45
CA CYS A 10 6.88 6.30 -13.24
C CYS A 10 7.44 7.72 -13.03
N LEU A 11 8.76 7.91 -13.16
CA LEU A 11 9.36 9.25 -13.27
C LEU A 11 8.86 9.97 -14.53
N ASP A 12 8.92 9.29 -15.68
CA ASP A 12 8.38 9.74 -16.97
C ASP A 12 7.57 8.63 -17.67
N PRO A 13 6.31 8.39 -17.23
CA PRO A 13 5.54 7.29 -17.76
C PRO A 13 5.09 7.59 -19.20
N PRO A 14 5.36 6.70 -20.18
CA PRO A 14 4.90 6.86 -21.56
C PRO A 14 3.37 6.92 -21.64
N VAL A 15 2.87 7.57 -22.69
CA VAL A 15 1.42 7.80 -22.91
C VAL A 15 0.60 6.51 -22.82
N ARG A 16 1.16 5.37 -23.28
CA ARG A 16 0.53 4.04 -23.20
C ARG A 16 0.26 3.62 -21.76
N ILE A 17 1.20 3.85 -20.85
CA ILE A 17 1.06 3.51 -19.42
C ILE A 17 0.05 4.46 -18.75
N LYS A 18 0.13 5.77 -19.01
CA LYS A 18 -0.86 6.74 -18.52
C LYS A 18 -2.29 6.38 -18.96
N ARG A 19 -2.46 5.85 -20.17
CA ARG A 19 -3.76 5.38 -20.67
C ARG A 19 -4.23 4.13 -19.92
N LYS A 20 -3.35 3.13 -19.73
CA LYS A 20 -3.68 1.92 -18.96
C LYS A 20 -4.08 2.24 -17.52
N LEU A 21 -3.34 3.12 -16.85
CA LEU A 21 -3.66 3.54 -15.48
C LEU A 21 -5.03 4.23 -15.40
N ARG A 22 -5.38 5.07 -16.37
CA ARG A 22 -6.74 5.65 -16.46
C ARG A 22 -7.81 4.59 -16.66
N THR A 23 -7.57 3.58 -17.49
CA THR A 23 -8.50 2.45 -17.68
C THR A 23 -8.69 1.65 -16.39
N ILE A 24 -7.62 1.44 -15.61
CA ILE A 24 -7.69 0.75 -14.30
C ILE A 24 -8.45 1.60 -13.27
N GLN A 25 -8.23 2.92 -13.24
CA GLN A 25 -8.89 3.81 -12.28
C GLN A 25 -10.38 4.03 -12.59
N ARG A 26 -10.77 3.99 -13.88
CA ARG A 26 -12.13 4.33 -14.32
C ARG A 26 -13.24 3.51 -13.65
N PRO A 27 -13.16 2.17 -13.54
CA PRO A 27 -14.17 1.38 -12.82
C PRO A 27 -14.40 1.82 -11.38
N PHE A 28 -13.35 2.19 -10.63
CA PHE A 28 -13.48 2.68 -9.26
C PHE A 28 -14.22 4.01 -9.20
N LEU A 29 -13.88 4.93 -10.11
CA LEU A 29 -14.58 6.22 -10.22
C LEU A 29 -16.04 6.04 -10.61
N LEU A 30 -16.34 5.06 -11.48
CA LEU A 30 -17.71 4.72 -11.87
C LEU A 30 -18.50 4.06 -10.76
N ALA A 31 -17.86 3.23 -9.93
CA ALA A 31 -18.49 2.64 -8.75
C ALA A 31 -18.93 3.73 -7.76
N LEU A 32 -18.11 4.79 -7.60
CA LEU A 32 -18.43 5.91 -6.71
C LEU A 32 -19.53 6.82 -7.27
N THR A 33 -19.59 7.00 -8.59
CA THR A 33 -20.51 7.96 -9.22
C THR A 33 -21.79 7.36 -9.76
N GLY A 34 -21.82 6.05 -10.05
CA GLY A 34 -22.98 5.29 -10.55
C GLY A 34 -23.51 5.76 -11.92
N ALA A 35 -24.10 6.96 -11.96
CA ALA A 35 -24.81 7.56 -13.08
C ALA A 35 -23.89 8.10 -14.21
N TYR A 36 -22.64 8.42 -13.90
CA TYR A 36 -21.74 9.16 -14.80
C TYR A 36 -20.96 8.25 -15.79
N ARG A 37 -21.60 7.19 -16.29
CA ARG A 37 -20.96 6.18 -17.17
C ARG A 37 -20.39 6.76 -18.46
N THR A 38 -21.08 7.72 -19.07
CA THR A 38 -20.69 8.36 -20.34
C THR A 38 -19.85 9.62 -20.17
N THR A 39 -19.74 10.14 -18.95
CA THR A 39 -19.01 11.38 -18.64
C THR A 39 -17.49 11.16 -18.74
N ALA A 40 -16.75 12.15 -19.26
CA ALA A 40 -15.29 12.08 -19.33
C ALA A 40 -14.66 11.78 -17.96
N THR A 41 -13.61 10.94 -17.93
CA THR A 41 -12.95 10.55 -16.67
C THR A 41 -12.35 11.73 -15.93
N SER A 42 -11.83 12.73 -16.66
CA SER A 42 -11.30 13.98 -16.08
C SER A 42 -12.38 14.78 -15.35
N ALA A 43 -13.58 14.86 -15.91
CA ALA A 43 -14.70 15.55 -15.27
C ALA A 43 -15.16 14.81 -14.00
N VAL A 44 -15.24 13.48 -14.05
CA VAL A 44 -15.56 12.66 -12.88
C VAL A 44 -14.50 12.80 -11.78
N GLN A 45 -13.22 12.87 -12.14
CA GLN A 45 -12.12 13.13 -11.21
C GLN A 45 -12.26 14.51 -10.55
N ALA A 46 -12.56 15.55 -11.34
CA ALA A 46 -12.76 16.90 -10.84
C ALA A 46 -13.95 17.00 -9.88
N ILE A 47 -15.09 16.38 -10.21
CA ILE A 47 -16.29 16.36 -9.37
C ILE A 47 -16.02 15.65 -8.04
N LEU A 48 -15.28 14.54 -8.07
CA LEU A 48 -14.95 13.77 -6.88
C LEU A 48 -13.75 14.32 -6.10
N GLY A 49 -13.02 15.30 -6.64
CA GLY A 49 -11.75 15.76 -6.07
C GLY A 49 -10.66 14.69 -6.04
N ILE A 50 -10.74 13.65 -6.88
CA ILE A 50 -9.81 12.52 -6.89
C ILE A 50 -8.70 12.77 -7.91
N THR A 51 -7.46 12.82 -7.41
CA THR A 51 -6.27 12.93 -8.26
C THR A 51 -6.14 11.73 -9.21
N PRO A 52 -5.78 11.95 -10.49
CA PRO A 52 -5.45 10.87 -11.41
C PRO A 52 -4.36 9.93 -10.86
N LEU A 53 -4.59 8.62 -10.99
CA LEU A 53 -3.71 7.58 -10.44
C LEU A 53 -2.27 7.68 -10.94
N PHE A 54 -2.08 8.07 -12.21
CA PHE A 54 -0.74 8.22 -12.78
C PHE A 54 0.03 9.41 -12.17
N LEU A 55 -0.67 10.47 -11.74
CA LEU A 55 -0.03 11.61 -11.07
C LEU A 55 0.37 11.24 -9.65
N GLN A 56 -0.47 10.51 -8.93
CA GLN A 56 -0.12 9.97 -7.60
C GLN A 56 1.08 9.04 -7.68
N LEU A 57 1.11 8.13 -8.66
CA LEU A 57 2.22 7.20 -8.83
C LEU A 57 3.52 7.92 -9.22
N GLN A 58 3.43 8.98 -10.04
CA GLN A 58 4.57 9.82 -10.39
C GLN A 58 5.09 10.60 -9.18
N GLN A 59 4.20 11.12 -8.36
CA GLN A 59 4.53 11.78 -7.10
C GLN A 59 5.28 10.84 -6.14
N GLU A 60 4.72 9.65 -5.90
CA GLU A 60 5.34 8.62 -5.06
C GLU A 60 6.69 8.16 -5.59
N ALA A 61 6.81 8.01 -6.92
CA ALA A 61 8.07 7.69 -7.58
C ALA A 61 9.14 8.76 -7.32
N ARG A 62 8.77 10.05 -7.39
CA ARG A 62 9.68 11.17 -7.11
C ARG A 62 10.11 11.20 -5.64
N VAL A 63 9.16 11.09 -4.71
CA VAL A 63 9.44 11.03 -3.28
C VAL A 63 10.38 9.86 -2.97
N THR A 64 10.14 8.70 -3.58
CA THR A 64 10.99 7.52 -3.42
C THR A 64 12.38 7.71 -4.02
N ALA A 65 12.47 8.29 -5.22
CA ALA A 65 13.74 8.58 -5.88
C ALA A 65 14.62 9.52 -5.04
N ILE A 66 14.02 10.56 -4.46
CA ILE A 66 14.73 11.52 -3.59
C ILE A 66 15.12 10.86 -2.26
N ARG A 67 14.16 10.24 -1.56
CA ARG A 67 14.40 9.75 -0.18
C ARG A 67 15.17 8.45 -0.09
N ARG A 68 14.90 7.51 -0.99
CA ARG A 68 15.45 6.15 -0.91
C ARG A 68 16.61 5.93 -1.86
N LEU A 69 16.59 6.59 -3.02
CA LEU A 69 17.60 6.40 -4.06
C LEU A 69 18.58 7.58 -4.17
N SER A 70 18.34 8.68 -3.44
CA SER A 70 19.18 9.88 -3.42
C SER A 70 19.47 10.46 -4.82
N ILE A 71 18.51 10.36 -5.74
CA ILE A 71 18.63 10.93 -7.09
C ILE A 71 18.23 12.40 -7.04
N TYR A 72 19.12 13.29 -7.47
CA TYR A 72 18.78 14.69 -7.74
C TYR A 72 17.94 14.77 -9.02
N LEU A 73 16.69 15.21 -8.91
CA LEU A 73 15.82 15.51 -10.04
C LEU A 73 16.01 16.97 -10.47
N PRO A 74 15.95 17.31 -11.77
CA PRO A 74 16.03 18.69 -12.23
C PRO A 74 14.78 19.52 -11.85
N ASP A 75 14.99 20.82 -11.60
CA ASP A 75 13.98 21.79 -11.12
C ASP A 75 12.69 21.89 -11.95
N THR A 76 12.72 21.50 -13.21
CA THR A 76 11.53 21.43 -14.07
C THR A 76 10.54 20.33 -13.66
N LEU A 77 10.97 19.38 -12.82
CA LEU A 77 10.15 18.25 -12.34
C LEU A 77 9.86 18.30 -10.82
N THR A 78 10.44 19.24 -10.08
CA THR A 78 10.33 19.35 -8.62
C THR A 78 9.58 20.64 -8.23
N THR A 79 8.26 20.54 -8.11
CA THR A 79 7.49 21.45 -7.24
C THR A 79 7.59 21.04 -5.76
N LEU A 80 8.26 19.91 -5.49
CA LEU A 80 8.50 19.40 -4.14
C LEU A 80 9.90 19.82 -3.74
N VAL A 81 10.01 20.71 -2.77
CA VAL A 81 11.29 20.97 -2.12
C VAL A 81 11.64 19.70 -1.33
N PRO A 82 12.86 19.15 -1.47
CA PRO A 82 13.29 17.98 -0.70
C PRO A 82 13.11 18.13 0.82
N GLU A 83 13.12 19.37 1.31
CA GLU A 83 12.91 19.78 2.70
C GLU A 83 11.44 19.68 3.18
N GLU A 84 10.46 19.81 2.28
CA GLU A 84 9.03 19.76 2.61
C GLU A 84 8.49 18.35 2.74
N VAL A 85 9.24 17.35 2.28
CA VAL A 85 8.80 15.97 2.38
C VAL A 85 9.14 15.49 3.80
N GLU A 86 8.16 15.45 4.72
CA GLU A 86 8.26 14.88 6.08
C GLU A 86 8.83 13.46 6.10
N LYS A 87 10.08 13.28 6.54
CA LYS A 87 10.74 11.98 6.65
C LYS A 87 9.83 11.04 7.44
N GLY A 88 9.12 10.15 6.73
CA GLY A 88 8.20 9.21 7.36
C GLY A 88 8.99 8.42 8.38
N GLU A 89 8.52 8.40 9.62
CA GLU A 89 9.18 7.68 10.70
C GLU A 89 9.49 6.26 10.25
N THR A 90 10.77 5.91 10.32
CA THR A 90 11.25 4.55 10.09
C THR A 90 10.89 3.71 11.31
N ASP A 91 9.62 3.64 11.66
CA ASP A 91 9.09 2.77 12.71
C ASP A 91 8.96 1.31 12.23
N TRP A 92 9.62 1.01 11.10
CA TRP A 92 9.79 -0.31 10.51
C TRP A 92 11.15 -0.93 10.85
N ALA A 93 11.95 -0.26 11.68
CA ALA A 93 13.27 -0.75 12.09
C ALA A 93 13.18 -1.83 13.17
N ALA A 94 12.09 -1.90 13.94
CA ALA A 94 11.88 -2.94 14.93
C ALA A 94 11.16 -4.14 14.29
N HIS A 95 11.77 -5.31 14.37
CA HIS A 95 11.08 -6.54 14.03
C HIS A 95 9.91 -6.73 15.01
N PRO A 96 8.71 -7.21 14.60
CA PRO A 96 7.59 -7.42 15.53
C PRO A 96 7.92 -8.31 16.74
N ALA A 97 8.99 -9.10 16.67
CA ALA A 97 9.50 -9.92 17.77
C ALA A 97 10.42 -9.18 18.76
N GLU A 98 10.89 -7.97 18.43
CA GLU A 98 11.76 -7.14 19.29
C GLU A 98 10.96 -6.23 20.23
N CYS A 99 9.63 -6.14 20.06
CA CYS A 99 8.72 -5.44 20.95
C CYS A 99 7.67 -6.40 21.55
N PRO A 100 8.05 -7.37 22.39
CA PRO A 100 7.07 -8.03 23.22
C PRO A 100 6.57 -7.01 24.25
N THR A 101 5.41 -6.40 24.02
CA THR A 101 4.72 -5.68 25.08
C THR A 101 4.41 -6.69 26.18
N GLU A 102 4.86 -6.45 27.41
CA GLU A 102 4.68 -7.39 28.55
C GLU A 102 3.19 -7.77 28.79
N GLU A 103 2.27 -6.96 28.26
CA GLU A 103 0.83 -7.15 28.37
C GLU A 103 0.25 -8.22 27.40
N GLN A 104 1.00 -8.69 26.40
CA GLN A 104 0.44 -9.57 25.36
C GLN A 104 0.43 -11.06 25.69
N ILE A 105 1.17 -11.53 26.70
CA ILE A 105 1.15 -12.96 27.05
C ILE A 105 1.36 -13.15 28.57
N SER A 106 0.37 -12.79 29.38
CA SER A 106 0.25 -13.45 30.68
C SER A 106 -0.41 -14.81 30.46
N LEU A 107 0.39 -15.87 30.56
CA LEU A 107 -0.17 -17.21 30.74
C LEU A 107 -0.73 -17.24 32.16
N VAL A 108 -2.04 -17.05 32.31
CA VAL A 108 -2.71 -17.43 33.55
C VAL A 108 -2.49 -18.93 33.68
N ASP A 109 -1.78 -19.36 34.73
CA ASP A 109 -1.70 -20.77 35.09
C ASP A 109 -3.12 -21.17 35.53
N GLY A 110 -3.92 -21.55 34.55
CA GLY A 110 -5.32 -21.90 34.67
C GLY A 110 -5.45 -23.25 35.36
N GLY A 111 -5.21 -23.24 36.67
CA GLY A 111 -5.55 -24.33 37.57
C GLY A 111 -7.05 -24.61 37.55
N GLY A 112 -7.40 -25.64 36.79
CA GLY A 112 -8.49 -26.58 37.06
C GLY A 112 -9.93 -26.08 36.90
N ILE A 113 -10.57 -26.43 35.78
CA ILE A 113 -11.95 -26.94 35.81
C ILE A 113 -12.09 -28.11 34.83
N THR A 114 -12.40 -29.25 35.43
CA THR A 114 -12.87 -30.50 34.84
C THR A 114 -14.11 -30.28 33.96
N SER A 115 -14.01 -30.50 32.64
CA SER A 115 -15.07 -31.08 31.80
C SER A 115 -14.58 -31.23 30.36
N GLY A 116 -14.61 -32.47 29.87
CA GLY A 116 -13.95 -32.92 28.66
C GLY A 116 -14.37 -32.18 27.39
N THR A 117 -13.48 -31.33 26.90
CA THR A 117 -13.49 -30.89 25.50
C THR A 117 -12.15 -31.28 24.88
N CYS A 118 -12.09 -32.48 24.31
CA CYS A 118 -10.96 -32.92 23.51
C CYS A 118 -11.10 -32.35 22.09
N ILE A 119 -10.32 -31.32 21.77
CA ILE A 119 -10.18 -30.81 20.39
C ILE A 119 -9.04 -31.59 19.73
N TYR A 120 -9.39 -32.51 18.83
CA TYR A 120 -8.43 -33.25 18.01
C TYR A 120 -8.32 -32.60 16.62
N THR A 121 -7.17 -32.00 16.32
CA THR A 121 -6.76 -31.68 14.94
C THR A 121 -6.00 -32.87 14.35
N ASP A 122 -6.72 -33.96 14.11
CA ASP A 122 -6.20 -35.10 13.36
C ASP A 122 -6.15 -34.74 11.87
N GLY A 123 -4.92 -34.46 11.42
CA GLY A 123 -4.56 -34.41 10.02
C GLY A 123 -3.34 -35.29 9.76
N SER A 124 -3.41 -36.60 9.99
CA SER A 124 -2.43 -37.53 9.41
C SER A 124 -2.99 -38.93 9.21
N LYS A 125 -3.21 -39.27 7.94
CA LYS A 125 -3.72 -40.57 7.49
C LYS A 125 -2.72 -41.71 7.70
N THR A 126 -3.24 -42.76 8.32
CA THR A 126 -2.99 -44.21 8.15
C THR A 126 -1.59 -44.81 8.36
N LYS A 127 -1.57 -45.75 9.32
CA LYS A 127 -0.61 -46.81 9.61
C LYS A 127 0.08 -47.43 8.39
N LYS A 128 1.34 -47.85 8.58
CA LYS A 128 1.86 -49.12 8.08
C LYS A 128 2.73 -49.80 9.14
N VAL A 129 2.30 -51.04 9.46
CA VAL A 129 2.94 -52.22 10.07
C VAL A 129 3.95 -51.99 11.19
#